data_AF-A0AAW9QXS1-F1
#
_entry.id   AF-A0AAW9QXS1-F1
#
_cell.length_a   1.000
_cell.length_b   1.000
_cell.length_c   1.000
_cell.angle_alpha   90.00
_cell.angle_beta   90.00
_cell.angle_gamma   90.00
#
_symmetry.space_group_name_H-M   'P 1'
#
loop_
_entity.id
_entity.type
_entity.pdbx_description
1 polymer ?
#
loop_
_entity_poly.entity_id
_entity_poly.type
_entity_poly.pdbx_seq_one_letter_code
_entity_poly.pdbx_strand_id
1 'polypeptide(L)'
;MYPEDAGAGGNQPRIDEQADPTVIQQEDQYYCGAACAQMLLRDLGISVEQKFLVKLISPSGYSISRGIVSADVLAAVMNTIDSDNPSRWQGGLLKLTGATPRELIETLMQTGPWIALLWSEWPEQAKIGHMVIVDSIYEKEFLVIRDPEERTRYKMRFSDFIIYWTEYGVYKIS
;
A
#
# COMPACT_ATOMS: atom_id res chain seq x y z
N MET A 1 -19.32 -6.00 23.34
CA MET A 1 -19.26 -7.01 22.27
C MET A 1 -18.48 -6.33 21.16
N TYR A 2 -17.17 -6.56 21.12
CA TYR A 2 -16.29 -5.97 20.12
C TYR A 2 -16.28 -6.88 18.89
N PRO A 3 -16.31 -6.34 17.66
CA PRO A 3 -16.28 -7.17 16.46
C PRO A 3 -14.97 -7.96 16.44
N GLU A 4 -15.11 -9.22 16.05
CA GLU A 4 -14.05 -10.21 15.94
C GLU A 4 -12.85 -9.74 15.09
N ASP A 5 -11.67 -9.75 15.71
CA ASP A 5 -10.38 -9.73 15.02
C ASP A 5 -10.29 -10.97 14.11
N ALA A 6 -10.47 -10.81 12.81
CA ALA A 6 -10.27 -11.87 11.84
C ALA A 6 -9.22 -11.41 10.83
N GLY A 7 -8.18 -12.23 10.64
CA GLY A 7 -7.11 -12.06 9.64
C GLY A 7 -5.85 -12.87 9.97
N ALA A 8 -5.57 -13.94 9.23
CA ALA A 8 -4.40 -14.80 9.42
C ALA A 8 -3.12 -14.23 8.77
N GLY A 9 -2.84 -12.94 9.01
CA GLY A 9 -1.66 -12.23 8.52
C GLY A 9 -1.28 -11.09 9.47
N GLY A 10 -0.39 -11.36 10.42
CA GLY A 10 0.10 -10.36 11.39
C GLY A 10 -0.92 -9.87 12.43
N ASN A 11 -0.41 -9.33 13.54
CA ASN A 11 -1.20 -8.87 14.70
C ASN A 11 -1.87 -7.50 14.51
N GLN A 12 -2.14 -7.07 13.27
CA GLN A 12 -2.67 -5.73 13.01
C GLN A 12 -4.21 -5.67 13.21
N PRO A 13 -4.75 -4.63 13.85
CA PRO A 13 -6.20 -4.50 14.03
C PRO A 13 -6.90 -4.32 12.67
N ARG A 14 -7.74 -5.29 12.29
CA ARG A 14 -8.54 -5.28 11.06
C ARG A 14 -10.01 -5.39 11.44
N ILE A 15 -10.83 -4.50 10.89
CA ILE A 15 -12.27 -4.44 11.14
C ILE A 15 -12.99 -4.77 9.84
N ASP A 16 -13.98 -5.67 9.91
CA ASP A 16 -14.76 -6.12 8.76
C ASP A 16 -13.89 -6.65 7.60
N GLU A 17 -12.84 -7.43 7.90
CA GLU A 17 -12.00 -8.02 6.85
C GLU A 17 -12.79 -9.01 6.00
N GLN A 18 -12.77 -8.80 4.69
CA GLN A 18 -13.46 -9.65 3.73
C GLN A 18 -12.63 -9.83 2.45
N ALA A 19 -12.73 -11.01 1.85
CA ALA A 19 -12.21 -11.24 0.51
C ALA A 19 -12.89 -10.29 -0.48
N ASP A 20 -12.10 -9.64 -1.34
CA ASP A 20 -12.61 -8.68 -2.31
C ASP A 20 -12.08 -9.04 -3.71
N PRO A 21 -12.96 -9.34 -4.68
CA PRO A 21 -12.54 -9.73 -6.02
C PRO A 21 -11.81 -8.61 -6.77
N THR A 22 -12.01 -7.35 -6.35
CA THR A 22 -11.29 -6.18 -6.88
C THR A 22 -9.87 -6.07 -6.32
N VAL A 23 -9.54 -6.77 -5.24
CA VAL A 23 -8.16 -6.85 -4.74
C VAL A 23 -7.40 -7.90 -5.53
N ILE A 24 -6.18 -7.55 -5.95
CA ILE A 24 -5.26 -8.47 -6.60
C ILE A 24 -4.34 -9.05 -5.55
N GLN A 25 -4.30 -10.38 -5.47
CA GLN A 25 -3.39 -11.08 -4.56
C GLN A 25 -1.95 -10.99 -5.05
N GLN A 26 -1.00 -10.81 -4.15
CA GLN A 26 0.42 -10.89 -4.49
C GLN A 26 0.80 -12.31 -4.94
N GLU A 27 1.57 -12.41 -6.02
CA GLU A 27 1.98 -13.72 -6.57
C GLU A 27 3.15 -14.36 -5.80
N ASP A 28 3.86 -13.57 -4.99
CA ASP A 28 5.00 -13.97 -4.18
C ASP A 28 4.99 -13.19 -2.86
N GLN A 29 5.58 -13.74 -1.80
CA GLN A 29 5.65 -13.14 -0.45
C GLN A 29 6.27 -11.72 -0.44
N TYR A 30 7.05 -11.35 -1.45
CA TYR A 30 7.70 -10.04 -1.55
C TYR A 30 7.07 -9.11 -2.61
N TYR A 31 5.93 -9.49 -3.20
CA TYR A 31 5.32 -8.76 -4.32
C TYR A 31 4.23 -7.77 -3.88
N CYS A 32 4.03 -7.53 -2.57
CA CYS A 32 3.00 -6.62 -2.06
C CYS A 32 3.02 -5.23 -2.75
N GLY A 33 4.20 -4.63 -2.95
CA GLY A 33 4.35 -3.36 -3.67
C GLY A 33 3.98 -3.45 -5.16
N ALA A 34 4.34 -4.54 -5.84
CA ALA A 34 4.00 -4.76 -7.24
C ALA A 34 2.49 -5.02 -7.41
N ALA A 35 1.87 -5.77 -6.50
CA ALA A 35 0.43 -5.99 -6.48
C ALA A 35 -0.34 -4.68 -6.22
N CYS A 36 0.14 -3.84 -5.30
CA CYS A 36 -0.44 -2.50 -5.07
C CYS A 36 -0.34 -1.62 -6.33
N ALA A 37 0.84 -1.56 -6.97
CA ALA A 37 1.01 -0.82 -8.21
C ALA A 37 0.11 -1.35 -9.33
N GLN A 38 -0.01 -2.68 -9.48
CA GLN A 38 -0.89 -3.31 -10.46
C GLN A 38 -2.35 -2.90 -10.24
N MET A 39 -2.83 -2.91 -8.99
CA MET A 39 -4.19 -2.49 -8.66
C MET A 39 -4.43 -1.02 -9.01
N LEU A 40 -3.54 -0.10 -8.60
CA LEU A 40 -3.72 1.33 -8.89
C LEU A 40 -3.59 1.66 -10.39
N LEU A 41 -2.67 1.01 -11.10
CA LEU A 41 -2.56 1.16 -12.56
C LEU A 41 -3.81 0.63 -13.28
N ARG A 42 -4.37 -0.50 -12.81
CA ARG A 42 -5.62 -1.03 -13.36
C ARG A 42 -6.81 -0.11 -13.09
N ASP A 43 -6.85 0.56 -11.94
CA ASP A 43 -7.87 1.57 -11.62
C ASP A 43 -7.81 2.77 -12.61
N LEU A 44 -6.66 3.01 -13.23
CA LEU A 44 -6.46 3.97 -14.32
C LEU A 44 -6.70 3.38 -15.73
N GLY A 45 -7.14 2.13 -15.83
CA GLY A 45 -7.32 1.42 -17.10
C GLY A 45 -6.04 0.85 -17.72
N ILE A 46 -4.91 0.87 -17.00
CA ILE A 46 -3.63 0.35 -17.48
C ILE A 46 -3.45 -1.09 -16.99
N SER A 47 -3.35 -2.03 -17.93
CA SER A 47 -3.11 -3.44 -17.62
C SER A 47 -1.61 -3.73 -17.58
N VAL A 48 -1.13 -4.28 -16.46
CA VAL A 48 0.26 -4.71 -16.25
C VAL A 48 0.29 -5.93 -15.35
N GLU A 49 1.34 -6.75 -15.43
CA GLU A 49 1.55 -7.93 -14.60
C GLU A 49 2.59 -7.68 -13.50
N GLN A 50 2.44 -8.30 -12.33
CA GLN A 50 3.37 -8.14 -11.19
C GLN A 50 4.79 -8.54 -11.57
N LYS A 51 4.96 -9.64 -12.30
CA LYS A 51 6.28 -10.11 -12.79
C LYS A 51 6.98 -9.07 -13.65
N PHE A 52 6.22 -8.32 -14.46
CA PHE A 52 6.78 -7.25 -15.27
C PHE A 52 7.22 -6.07 -14.40
N LEU A 53 6.38 -5.65 -13.45
CA LEU A 53 6.72 -4.60 -12.47
C LEU A 53 7.98 -4.96 -11.66
N VAL A 54 8.04 -6.18 -11.14
CA VAL A 54 9.18 -6.74 -10.38
C VAL A 54 10.47 -6.73 -11.19
N LYS A 55 10.40 -7.09 -12.48
CA LYS A 55 11.56 -7.03 -13.38
C LYS A 55 12.08 -5.60 -13.57
N LEU A 56 11.20 -4.59 -13.56
CA LEU A 56 11.60 -3.19 -13.62
C LEU A 56 12.16 -2.68 -12.29
N ILE A 57 11.57 -3.08 -11.16
CA ILE A 57 12.02 -2.73 -9.81
C ILE A 57 13.41 -3.29 -9.53
N SER A 58 13.66 -4.54 -9.92
CA SER A 58 14.93 -5.23 -9.66
C SER A 58 15.32 -6.08 -10.87
N PRO A 59 15.97 -5.49 -11.87
CA PRO A 59 16.40 -6.20 -13.08
C PRO A 59 17.30 -7.42 -12.80
N SER A 60 18.05 -7.38 -11.69
CA SER A 60 18.92 -8.47 -11.22
C SER A 60 18.25 -9.44 -10.23
N GLY A 61 16.98 -9.19 -9.85
CA GLY A 61 16.24 -9.95 -8.83
C GLY A 61 16.70 -9.75 -7.37
N TYR A 62 17.83 -9.08 -7.13
CA TYR A 62 18.45 -8.97 -5.80
C TYR A 62 17.70 -8.06 -4.80
N SER A 63 17.00 -7.02 -5.26
CA SER A 63 16.34 -6.07 -4.34
C SER A 63 15.07 -6.64 -3.71
N ILE A 64 14.45 -7.62 -4.36
CA ILE A 64 13.12 -8.14 -3.98
C ILE A 64 13.26 -9.35 -3.05
N SER A 65 14.40 -10.04 -3.07
CA SER A 65 14.69 -11.17 -2.18
C SER A 65 14.83 -10.79 -0.70
N ARG A 66 14.81 -9.48 -0.38
CA ARG A 66 14.80 -8.94 1.00
C ARG A 66 13.48 -8.25 1.36
N GLY A 67 12.45 -8.34 0.52
CA GLY A 67 11.10 -7.84 0.80
C GLY A 67 10.95 -6.32 0.87
N ILE A 68 11.97 -5.54 0.50
CA ILE A 68 11.91 -4.08 0.58
C ILE A 68 11.97 -3.52 -0.85
N VAL A 69 10.80 -3.25 -1.40
CA VAL A 69 10.69 -2.31 -2.52
C VAL A 69 10.66 -0.91 -1.91
N SER A 70 11.60 -0.05 -2.28
CA SER A 70 11.55 1.34 -1.82
C SER A 70 10.43 2.08 -2.56
N ALA A 71 9.73 2.95 -1.85
CA ALA A 71 8.58 3.66 -2.40
C ALA A 71 8.96 4.54 -3.61
N ASP A 72 10.15 5.15 -3.59
CA ASP A 72 10.69 5.95 -4.70
C ASP A 72 10.94 5.11 -5.96
N VAL A 73 11.50 3.90 -5.83
CA VAL A 73 11.70 2.99 -6.96
C VAL A 73 10.35 2.53 -7.52
N LEU A 74 9.39 2.19 -6.65
CA LEU A 74 8.05 1.80 -7.08
C LEU A 74 7.37 2.92 -7.86
N ALA A 75 7.40 4.15 -7.35
CA ALA A 75 6.85 5.31 -8.03
C ALA A 75 7.52 5.57 -9.39
N ALA A 76 8.85 5.43 -9.49
CA ALA A 76 9.58 5.58 -10.75
C ALA A 76 9.17 4.52 -11.79
N VAL A 77 8.95 3.27 -11.36
CA VAL A 77 8.43 2.20 -12.22
C VAL A 77 7.00 2.48 -12.66
N MET A 78 6.11 2.88 -11.75
CA MET A 78 4.74 3.27 -12.08
C MET A 78 4.71 4.41 -13.10
N ASN A 79 5.57 5.42 -12.94
CA ASN A 79 5.75 6.52 -13.88
C ASN A 79 6.32 6.13 -15.25
N THR A 80 7.01 5.00 -15.34
CA THR A 80 7.50 4.46 -16.62
C THR A 80 6.35 3.79 -17.38
N ILE A 81 5.39 3.22 -16.66
CA ILE A 81 4.21 2.56 -17.22
C ILE A 81 3.11 3.58 -17.55
N ASP A 82 2.88 4.54 -16.65
CA ASP A 82 1.92 5.65 -16.79
C ASP A 82 2.60 6.88 -17.43
N SER A 83 3.34 6.67 -18.54
CA SER A 83 4.22 7.69 -19.13
C SER A 83 3.47 8.86 -19.77
N ASP A 84 2.25 8.60 -20.24
CA ASP A 84 1.44 9.56 -21.01
C ASP A 84 0.57 10.45 -20.10
N ASN A 85 0.59 10.19 -18.79
CA ASN A 85 -0.17 10.95 -17.82
C ASN A 85 0.60 12.20 -17.38
N PRO A 86 -0.01 13.40 -17.44
CA PRO A 86 0.63 14.61 -16.94
C PRO A 86 0.88 14.55 -15.43
N SER A 87 0.01 13.85 -14.70
CA SER A 87 0.13 13.62 -13.27
C SER A 87 1.13 12.48 -13.00
N ARG A 88 1.98 12.64 -11.99
CA ARG A 88 3.11 11.73 -11.74
C ARG A 88 2.97 11.03 -10.40
N TRP A 89 3.37 9.78 -10.33
CA TRP A 89 3.52 9.05 -9.09
C TRP A 89 4.74 9.58 -8.33
N GLN A 90 4.59 9.86 -7.04
CA GLN A 90 5.68 10.24 -6.15
C GLN A 90 5.76 9.25 -5.01
N GLY A 91 6.98 8.80 -4.72
CA GLY A 91 7.24 7.83 -3.67
C GLY A 91 8.35 8.29 -2.75
N GLY A 92 8.27 7.89 -1.49
CA GLY A 92 9.26 8.20 -0.48
C GLY A 92 8.63 8.51 0.88
N LEU A 93 9.37 9.25 1.71
CA LEU A 93 8.90 9.73 3.00
C LEU A 93 7.85 10.82 2.81
N LEU A 94 6.64 10.60 3.34
CA LEU A 94 5.51 11.50 3.22
C LEU A 94 5.52 12.45 4.42
N LYS A 95 5.71 13.74 4.16
CA LYS A 95 5.76 14.78 5.20
C LYS A 95 5.04 16.04 4.73
N LEU A 96 4.25 16.59 5.65
CA LEU A 96 3.64 17.90 5.51
C LEU A 96 4.00 18.72 6.76
N THR A 97 4.88 19.70 6.61
CA THR A 97 5.43 20.48 7.74
C THR A 97 4.31 21.15 8.54
N GLY A 98 4.27 20.87 9.84
CA GLY A 98 3.27 21.44 10.75
C GLY A 98 1.94 20.70 10.82
N ALA A 99 1.74 19.67 9.99
CA ALA A 99 0.55 18.83 10.02
C ALA A 99 0.70 17.67 11.00
N THR A 100 -0.40 17.30 11.64
CA THR A 100 -0.55 16.02 12.35
C THR A 100 -0.56 14.85 11.36
N PRO A 101 -0.27 13.61 11.79
CA PRO A 101 -0.35 12.44 10.91
C PRO A 101 -1.73 12.27 10.27
N ARG A 102 -2.80 12.63 11.00
CA ARG A 102 -4.17 12.62 10.48
C ARG A 102 -4.35 13.63 9.36
N GLU A 103 -3.95 14.89 9.55
CA GLU A 103 -4.04 15.93 8.51
C GLU A 103 -3.19 15.57 7.28
N LEU A 104 -2.04 14.93 7.48
CA LEU A 104 -1.22 14.40 6.39
C LEU A 104 -1.98 13.33 5.59
N ILE A 105 -2.59 12.34 6.26
CA ILE A 105 -3.37 11.29 5.58
C ILE A 105 -4.60 11.90 4.88
N GLU A 106 -5.32 12.81 5.53
CA GLU A 106 -6.46 13.52 4.94
C GLU A 106 -6.06 14.34 3.71
N THR A 107 -4.86 14.92 3.72
CA THR A 107 -4.28 15.63 2.55
C THR A 107 -3.89 14.66 1.44
N LEU A 108 -3.22 13.56 1.77
CA LEU A 108 -2.88 12.50 0.80
C LEU A 108 -4.14 11.95 0.13
N MET A 109 -5.24 11.83 0.88
CA MET A 109 -6.50 11.33 0.33
C MET A 109 -7.15 12.25 -0.69
N GLN A 110 -6.78 13.54 -0.73
CA GLN A 110 -7.19 14.44 -1.82
C GLN A 110 -6.54 14.08 -3.16
N THR A 111 -5.46 13.28 -3.15
CA THR A 111 -4.78 12.79 -4.35
C THR A 111 -5.37 11.49 -4.91
N GLY A 112 -6.37 10.93 -4.23
CA GLY A 112 -6.93 9.61 -4.51
C GLY A 112 -6.27 8.49 -3.71
N PRO A 113 -6.54 7.22 -4.06
CA PRO A 113 -5.92 6.06 -3.41
C PRO A 113 -4.39 6.09 -3.51
N TRP A 114 -3.71 5.73 -2.43
CA TRP A 114 -2.24 5.73 -2.34
C TRP A 114 -1.73 4.47 -1.66
N ILE A 115 -0.45 4.15 -1.90
CA ILE A 115 0.22 2.98 -1.34
C ILE A 115 0.92 3.39 -0.05
N ALA A 116 0.62 2.73 1.05
CA ALA A 116 1.30 2.90 2.33
C ALA A 116 2.29 1.77 2.57
N LEU A 117 3.48 2.08 3.10
CA LEU A 117 4.39 1.08 3.64
C LEU A 117 4.17 0.97 5.16
N LEU A 118 3.74 -0.19 5.62
CA LEU A 118 3.53 -0.53 7.02
C LEU A 118 4.64 -1.45 7.52
N TRP A 119 4.93 -1.41 8.82
CA TRP A 119 5.66 -2.48 9.49
C TRP A 119 4.69 -3.61 9.85
N SER A 120 4.95 -4.83 9.38
CA SER A 120 4.28 -6.01 9.93
C SER A 120 4.99 -6.44 11.22
N GLU A 121 4.21 -6.71 12.26
CA GLU A 121 4.68 -7.41 13.45
C GLU A 121 4.35 -8.89 13.29
N TRP A 122 5.34 -9.67 12.86
CA TRP A 122 5.29 -11.13 12.98
C TRP A 122 5.93 -11.53 14.33
N PRO A 123 5.26 -12.36 15.16
CA PRO A 123 5.73 -12.67 16.51
C PRO A 123 7.15 -13.27 16.61
N GLU A 124 7.68 -13.82 15.51
CA GLU A 124 8.94 -14.56 15.48
C GLU A 124 9.98 -14.01 14.49
N GLN A 125 9.73 -12.87 13.83
CA GLN A 125 10.62 -12.33 12.78
C GLN A 125 10.85 -10.82 12.91
N ALA A 126 12.01 -10.36 12.42
CA ALA A 126 12.31 -8.93 12.30
C ALA A 126 11.21 -8.21 11.51
N LYS A 127 10.92 -6.93 11.83
CA LYS A 127 9.91 -6.12 11.13
C LYS A 127 10.10 -6.20 9.61
N ILE A 128 9.14 -6.82 8.91
CA ILE A 128 9.12 -6.88 7.45
C ILE A 128 8.21 -5.75 6.96
N GLY A 129 8.64 -5.03 5.92
CA GLY A 129 7.81 -4.01 5.30
C GLY A 129 6.67 -4.65 4.51
N HIS A 130 5.45 -4.16 4.69
CA HIS A 130 4.26 -4.58 3.94
C HIS A 130 3.63 -3.38 3.25
N MET A 131 3.31 -3.49 1.97
CA MET A 131 2.64 -2.43 1.23
C MET A 131 1.17 -2.74 1.03
N VAL A 132 0.33 -1.78 1.37
CA VAL A 132 -1.14 -1.83 1.21
C VAL A 132 -1.63 -0.58 0.49
N ILE A 133 -2.83 -0.61 -0.06
CA ILE A 133 -3.47 0.59 -0.61
C ILE A 133 -4.44 1.16 0.42
N VAL A 134 -4.34 2.45 0.69
CA VAL A 134 -5.32 3.23 1.43
C VAL A 134 -6.27 3.87 0.42
N ASP A 135 -7.52 3.38 0.36
CA ASP A 135 -8.50 3.77 -0.66
C ASP A 135 -9.28 5.03 -0.29
N SER A 136 -9.81 5.08 0.93
CA SER A 136 -10.74 6.13 1.34
C SER A 136 -10.87 6.22 2.86
N ILE A 137 -11.50 7.30 3.30
CA ILE A 137 -11.88 7.51 4.70
C ILE A 137 -13.36 7.15 4.86
N TYR A 138 -13.64 6.19 5.74
CA TYR A 138 -14.99 5.77 6.10
C TYR A 138 -15.39 6.37 7.47
N GLU A 139 -16.55 7.01 7.50
CA GLU A 139 -17.15 7.62 8.72
C GLU A 139 -16.20 8.55 9.52
N LYS A 140 -15.18 9.13 8.87
CA LYS A 140 -14.14 9.98 9.48
C LYS A 140 -13.29 9.30 10.56
N GLU A 141 -13.44 8.01 10.79
CA GLU A 141 -12.72 7.27 11.84
C GLU A 141 -11.86 6.14 11.29
N PHE A 142 -12.21 5.63 10.11
CA PHE A 142 -11.59 4.45 9.55
C PHE A 142 -10.97 4.73 8.19
N LEU A 143 -9.85 4.09 7.93
CA LEU A 143 -9.24 3.97 6.62
C LEU A 143 -9.72 2.66 5.99
N VAL A 144 -10.16 2.72 4.75
CA VAL A 144 -10.46 1.52 3.95
C VAL A 144 -9.18 1.08 3.27
N ILE A 145 -8.77 -0.16 3.49
CA ILE A 145 -7.49 -0.70 3.05
C ILE A 145 -7.73 -1.88 2.11
N ARG A 146 -7.04 -1.90 0.96
CA ARG A 146 -6.87 -3.10 0.13
C ARG A 146 -5.53 -3.72 0.44
N ASP A 147 -5.54 -5.00 0.79
CA ASP A 147 -4.37 -5.75 1.18
C ASP A 147 -4.09 -6.91 0.21
N PRO A 148 -2.96 -6.86 -0.51
CA PRO A 148 -2.65 -7.89 -1.50
C PRO A 148 -2.23 -9.23 -0.89
N GLU A 149 -1.91 -9.33 0.41
CA GLU A 149 -1.42 -10.58 1.01
C GLU A 149 -2.48 -11.68 0.93
N GLU A 150 -3.67 -11.41 1.47
CA GLU A 150 -4.79 -12.35 1.53
C GLU A 150 -5.92 -12.00 0.56
N ARG A 151 -5.68 -11.05 -0.35
CA ARG A 151 -6.69 -10.56 -1.32
C ARG A 151 -7.93 -9.99 -0.62
N THR A 152 -7.71 -9.24 0.45
CA THR A 152 -8.77 -8.74 1.31
C THR A 152 -8.90 -7.23 1.23
N ARG A 153 -10.09 -6.76 1.62
CA ARG A 153 -10.34 -5.38 1.98
C ARG A 153 -10.84 -5.34 3.42
N TYR A 154 -10.36 -4.38 4.18
CA TYR A 154 -10.77 -4.18 5.57
C TYR A 154 -10.77 -2.70 5.94
N LYS A 155 -11.26 -2.40 7.13
CA LYS A 155 -11.18 -1.09 7.76
C LYS A 155 -10.13 -1.13 8.87
N MET A 156 -9.41 -0.02 9.05
CA MET A 156 -8.49 0.17 10.18
C MET A 156 -8.72 1.55 10.77
N ARG A 157 -8.69 1.69 12.10
CA ARG A 157 -8.80 3.02 12.72
C ARG A 157 -7.58 3.86 12.37
N PHE A 158 -7.75 5.17 12.25
CA PHE A 158 -6.62 6.09 12.10
C PHE A 158 -5.54 5.89 13.18
N SER A 159 -5.97 5.75 14.43
CA SER A 159 -5.06 5.55 15.57
C SER A 159 -4.17 4.32 15.39
N ASP A 160 -4.75 3.23 14.89
CA ASP A 160 -4.08 1.95 14.76
C ASP A 160 -3.14 2.01 13.55
N PHE A 161 -3.62 2.55 12.43
CA PHE A 161 -2.83 2.70 11.22
C PHE A 161 -1.54 3.51 11.45
N ILE A 162 -1.62 4.63 12.18
CA ILE A 162 -0.45 5.50 12.46
C ILE A 162 0.64 4.75 13.26
N ILE A 163 0.28 3.76 14.07
CA ILE A 163 1.25 2.97 14.84
C ILE A 163 2.12 2.11 13.91
N TYR A 164 1.54 1.54 12.86
CA TYR A 164 2.23 0.64 11.93
C TYR A 164 2.82 1.36 10.72
N TRP A 165 2.28 2.52 10.36
CA TRP A 165 2.71 3.24 9.18
C TRP A 165 4.14 3.78 9.34
N THR A 166 4.97 3.50 8.35
CA THR A 166 6.38 3.92 8.33
C THR A 166 6.58 5.38 7.93
N GLU A 167 5.49 6.10 7.65
CA GLU A 167 5.46 7.40 6.95
C GLU A 167 5.93 7.34 5.48
N TYR A 168 6.33 6.18 4.97
CA TYR A 168 6.65 6.00 3.55
C TYR A 168 5.41 5.57 2.77
N GLY A 169 5.35 5.99 1.50
CA GLY A 169 4.29 5.60 0.59
C GLY A 169 4.48 6.11 -0.82
N VAL A 170 3.53 5.75 -1.68
CA VAL A 170 3.44 6.20 -3.08
C VAL A 170 2.07 6.82 -3.31
N TYR A 171 2.04 8.05 -3.80
CA TYR A 171 0.80 8.78 -4.11
C TYR A 171 0.93 9.42 -5.49
N LYS A 172 -0.18 9.89 -6.05
CA LYS A 172 -0.18 10.57 -7.35
C LYS A 172 -0.21 12.09 -7.14
N ILE A 173 0.65 12.84 -7.81
CA ILE A 173 0.62 14.31 -7.81
C ILE A 173 -0.15 14.74 -9.05
N SER A 174 -1.19 15.56 -8.87
CA SER A 174 -1.96 16.15 -9.96
C SER A 174 -1.17 17.22 -10.70
#